data_AF-A0A3D9T321-F1
#
_entry.id   AF-A0A3D9T321-F1
#
_cell.length_a   1.000
_cell.length_b   1.000
_cell.length_c   1.000
_cell.angle_alpha   90.00
_cell.angle_beta   90.00
_cell.angle_gamma   90.00
#
_symmetry.space_group_name_H-M   'P 1'
#
loop_
_entity.id
_entity.type
_entity.pdbx_description
1 polymer ?
#
loop_
_entity_poly.entity_id
_entity_poly.type
_entity_poly.pdbx_seq_one_letter_code
_entity_poly.pdbx_strand_id
1 'polypeptide(L)'
;MPEPIEVRKVPIESVTDASGLARLIDDGVIEADRVLAVVGKTEGNGGVNDYTRILADRAFREVLLAKGSRTPEEVAEVPLVWSGGTDGVLSPHATVFATVDPASVPATDEPRVSVGVAMSEVIRPEDIGRPAMVDKVAAGVREAMRIAGIEDPADVHYVQTKTPLLTLDTINDARSRGRDVVTEDTLKSMDISNSTTALGIAVALGEIEPPSAERIHRDLSLYSSVASCSSGVELDRAQIVVVGNVRGVGGRYRIGHGVMRDALDADGIWSAIRSAGLPLPDRPHPDDLDGRLVNVFLKCEADPSGSVRGRRNIMLDDSDVHWHRQIKACVGGVAASVTGDPAVFVSVAAVHQGPSGGGTVAAIVDLSPGDTAG
;
A
#
# COMPACT_ATOMS: atom_id res chain seq x y z
N MET A 1 -10.30 18.81 9.60
CA MET A 1 -10.22 19.38 8.24
C MET A 1 -8.93 18.87 7.65
N PRO A 2 -8.90 18.50 6.35
CA PRO A 2 -7.67 18.02 5.73
C PRO A 2 -6.61 19.13 5.72
N GLU A 3 -5.35 18.74 5.97
CA GLU A 3 -4.18 19.62 5.91
C GLU A 3 -3.37 19.31 4.64
N PRO A 4 -2.60 20.26 4.09
CA PRO A 4 -1.65 19.97 3.02
C PRO A 4 -0.70 18.84 3.43
N ILE A 5 -0.33 17.99 2.48
CA ILE A 5 0.51 16.81 2.74
C ILE A 5 1.88 16.97 2.10
N GLU A 6 2.92 16.65 2.86
CA GLU A 6 4.27 16.41 2.37
C GLU A 6 4.47 14.90 2.18
N VAL A 7 4.99 14.49 1.00
CA VAL A 7 5.27 13.09 0.69
C VAL A 7 6.73 12.94 0.29
N ARG A 8 7.48 12.13 1.05
CA ARG A 8 8.91 11.91 0.79
C ARG A 8 9.25 10.44 0.70
N LYS A 9 9.98 10.07 -0.35
CA LYS A 9 10.60 8.76 -0.49
C LYS A 9 12.03 8.82 0.01
N VAL A 10 12.40 7.94 0.93
CA VAL A 10 13.76 7.83 1.49
C VAL A 10 14.29 6.41 1.32
N PRO A 11 15.57 6.22 0.94
CA PRO A 11 16.19 4.91 0.91
C PRO A 11 16.35 4.34 2.33
N ILE A 12 16.47 3.02 2.42
CA ILE A 12 16.82 2.29 3.65
C ILE A 12 18.10 1.53 3.34
N GLU A 13 19.22 1.99 3.90
CA GLU A 13 20.56 1.47 3.58
C GLU A 13 20.93 0.21 4.38
N SER A 14 20.15 -0.13 5.41
CA SER A 14 20.28 -1.37 6.18
C SER A 14 18.97 -1.72 6.91
N VAL A 15 18.81 -2.95 7.38
CA VAL A 15 17.58 -3.44 8.05
C VAL A 15 17.05 -2.59 9.22
N THR A 16 17.89 -1.74 9.82
CA THR A 16 17.53 -0.82 10.93
C THR A 16 17.82 0.64 10.60
N ASP A 17 17.98 0.98 9.32
CA ASP A 17 18.23 2.36 8.90
C ASP A 17 16.93 3.17 8.87
N ALA A 18 16.90 4.25 9.63
CA ALA A 18 15.89 5.30 9.58
C ALA A 18 16.52 6.70 9.42
N SER A 19 17.79 6.76 8.98
CA SER A 19 18.55 8.01 8.88
C SER A 19 17.98 8.97 7.84
N GLY A 20 17.33 8.47 6.79
CA GLY A 20 16.60 9.28 5.82
C GLY A 20 15.44 10.06 6.45
N LEU A 21 14.63 9.40 7.30
CA LEU A 21 13.58 10.08 8.07
C LEU A 21 14.18 11.09 9.05
N ALA A 22 15.23 10.69 9.77
CA ALA A 22 15.91 11.57 10.71
C ALA A 22 16.41 12.85 10.04
N ARG A 23 17.00 12.74 8.84
CA ARG A 23 17.49 13.87 8.05
C ARG A 23 16.35 14.78 7.58
N LEU A 24 15.24 14.23 7.09
CA LEU A 24 14.07 15.04 6.70
C LEU A 24 13.55 15.89 7.87
N ILE A 25 13.63 15.36 9.10
CA ILE A 25 13.23 16.09 10.30
C ILE A 25 14.29 17.14 10.69
N ASP A 26 15.57 16.78 10.67
CA ASP A 26 16.66 17.69 11.02
C ASP A 26 16.77 18.88 10.05
N ASP A 27 16.48 18.66 8.77
CA ASP A 27 16.47 19.68 7.72
C ASP A 27 15.17 20.51 7.71
N GLY A 28 14.21 20.21 8.59
CA GLY A 28 12.94 20.92 8.69
C GLY A 28 11.98 20.67 7.52
N VAL A 29 12.18 19.59 6.74
CA VAL A 29 11.30 19.21 5.63
C VAL A 29 10.00 18.59 6.15
N ILE A 30 10.09 17.80 7.22
CA ILE A 30 8.95 17.16 7.90
C ILE A 30 9.08 17.35 9.41
N GLU A 31 8.00 17.70 10.09
CA GLU A 31 7.95 17.64 11.55
C GLU A 31 7.64 16.21 12.01
N ALA A 32 8.42 15.70 12.97
CA ALA A 32 8.21 14.34 13.50
C ALA A 32 6.78 14.11 13.98
N ASP A 33 6.17 15.10 14.64
CA ASP A 33 4.80 15.02 15.17
C ASP A 33 3.70 15.09 14.11
N ARG A 34 4.03 15.51 12.90
CA ARG A 34 3.09 15.59 11.77
C ARG A 34 3.09 14.36 10.87
N VAL A 35 3.99 13.40 11.09
CA VAL A 35 4.00 12.13 10.36
C VAL A 35 2.70 11.38 10.64
N LEU A 36 1.93 11.17 9.58
CA LEU A 36 0.64 10.48 9.58
C LEU A 36 0.78 8.99 9.32
N ALA A 37 1.65 8.61 8.38
CA ALA A 37 1.84 7.23 7.98
C ALA A 37 3.21 7.04 7.29
N VAL A 38 3.70 5.81 7.33
CA VAL A 38 4.84 5.36 6.53
C VAL A 38 4.46 4.08 5.80
N VAL A 39 4.80 4.00 4.52
CA VAL A 39 4.61 2.80 3.69
C VAL A 39 5.95 2.43 3.09
N GLY A 40 6.47 1.25 3.39
CA GLY A 40 7.84 0.90 3.07
C GLY A 40 8.07 -0.53 2.59
N LYS A 41 9.22 -0.69 1.92
CA LYS A 41 9.79 -1.95 1.43
C LYS A 41 10.97 -2.35 2.30
N THR A 42 10.95 -3.57 2.83
CA THR A 42 12.05 -4.12 3.63
C THR A 42 12.64 -5.37 2.97
N GLU A 43 13.92 -5.64 3.23
CA GLU A 43 14.75 -6.58 2.47
C GLU A 43 14.67 -8.05 2.90
N GLY A 44 13.78 -8.39 3.83
CA GLY A 44 13.52 -9.78 4.20
C GLY A 44 12.86 -10.58 3.08
N ASN A 45 12.41 -11.80 3.38
CA ASN A 45 11.86 -12.69 2.34
C ASN A 45 10.41 -12.36 1.92
N GLY A 46 9.73 -11.44 2.59
CA GLY A 46 8.34 -11.06 2.33
C GLY A 46 7.29 -12.11 2.72
N GLY A 47 7.69 -13.16 3.45
CA GLY A 47 6.84 -14.24 3.92
C GLY A 47 6.42 -14.08 5.38
N VAL A 48 6.08 -15.21 6.03
CA VAL A 48 5.61 -15.23 7.42
C VAL A 48 6.73 -14.86 8.39
N ASN A 49 7.90 -15.48 8.27
CA ASN A 49 9.06 -15.30 9.16
C ASN A 49 10.00 -14.15 8.74
N ASP A 50 9.45 -13.12 8.12
CA ASP A 50 10.20 -11.92 7.77
C ASP A 50 10.26 -10.95 8.95
N TYR A 51 11.41 -10.92 9.62
CA TYR A 51 11.68 -10.05 10.77
C TYR A 51 12.26 -8.67 10.38
N THR A 52 12.55 -8.39 9.10
CA THR A 52 13.02 -7.04 8.71
C THR A 52 11.92 -6.00 8.87
N ARG A 53 10.66 -6.43 8.78
CA ARG A 53 9.47 -5.58 9.03
C ARG A 53 9.48 -4.99 10.44
N ILE A 54 9.72 -5.82 11.47
CA ILE A 54 9.75 -5.35 12.87
C ILE A 54 11.00 -4.53 13.18
N LEU A 55 12.12 -4.81 12.51
CA LEU A 55 13.36 -4.04 12.65
C LEU A 55 13.23 -2.63 12.07
N ALA A 56 12.64 -2.51 10.87
CA ALA A 56 12.33 -1.22 10.26
C ALA A 56 11.29 -0.44 11.06
N ASP A 57 10.21 -1.11 11.52
CA ASP A 57 9.19 -0.51 12.38
C ASP A 57 9.81 0.12 13.63
N ARG A 58 10.61 -0.66 14.36
CA ARG A 58 11.32 -0.18 15.54
C ARG A 58 12.22 1.01 15.23
N ALA A 59 13.05 0.93 14.18
CA ALA A 59 13.98 1.99 13.82
C ALA A 59 13.26 3.31 13.49
N PHE A 60 12.16 3.25 12.73
CA PHE A 60 11.38 4.43 12.39
C PHE A 60 10.65 5.02 13.60
N ARG A 61 10.07 4.17 14.48
CA ARG A 61 9.43 4.64 15.73
C ARG A 61 10.43 5.30 16.67
N GLU A 62 11.64 4.75 16.80
CA GLU A 62 12.71 5.34 17.61
C GLU A 62 13.07 6.76 17.13
N VAL A 63 13.10 7.01 15.81
CA VAL A 63 13.31 8.36 15.26
C VAL A 63 12.14 9.29 15.57
N LEU A 64 10.89 8.84 15.38
CA LEU A 64 9.70 9.65 15.68
C LEU A 64 9.65 10.05 17.15
N LEU A 65 9.98 9.12 18.07
CA LEU A 65 10.04 9.39 19.51
C LEU A 65 11.20 10.32 19.89
N ALA A 66 12.37 10.13 19.29
CA ALA A 66 13.55 10.91 19.63
C ALA A 66 13.47 12.36 19.12
N LYS A 67 12.72 12.62 18.04
CA LYS A 67 12.65 13.92 17.37
C LYS A 67 11.28 14.62 17.47
N GLY A 68 10.29 13.96 18.06
CA GLY A 68 8.95 14.51 18.29
C GLY A 68 8.66 14.77 19.76
N SER A 69 7.41 15.15 20.03
CA SER A 69 6.86 15.31 21.36
C SER A 69 5.80 14.25 21.70
N ARG A 70 5.36 13.45 20.72
CA ARG A 70 4.41 12.33 20.92
C ARG A 70 4.94 11.29 21.90
N THR A 71 4.05 10.71 22.70
CA THR A 71 4.40 9.61 23.61
C THR A 71 4.65 8.31 22.85
N PRO A 72 5.28 7.28 23.48
CA PRO A 72 5.39 5.94 22.91
C PRO A 72 4.05 5.36 22.42
N GLU A 73 2.97 5.60 23.16
CA GLU A 73 1.62 5.14 22.83
C GLU A 73 1.08 5.87 21.60
N GLU A 74 1.21 7.20 21.52
CA GLU A 74 0.78 7.99 20.36
C GLU A 74 1.59 7.65 19.10
N VAL A 75 2.91 7.41 19.23
CA VAL A 75 3.73 6.94 18.11
C VAL A 75 3.33 5.53 17.69
N ALA A 76 2.95 4.65 18.62
CA ALA A 76 2.49 3.29 18.31
C ALA A 76 1.22 3.28 17.44
N GLU A 77 0.38 4.32 17.54
CA GLU A 77 -0.83 4.47 16.73
C GLU A 77 -0.56 4.92 15.28
N VAL A 78 0.64 5.43 14.98
CA VAL A 78 1.04 5.78 13.60
C VAL A 78 1.16 4.50 12.75
N PRO A 79 0.43 4.38 11.63
CA PRO A 79 0.58 3.28 10.70
C PRO A 79 1.96 3.30 10.04
N LEU A 80 2.74 2.27 10.32
CA LEU A 80 4.00 1.99 9.61
C LEU A 80 3.82 0.64 8.89
N VAL A 81 3.51 0.70 7.60
CA VAL A 81 3.16 -0.47 6.80
C VAL A 81 4.40 -0.97 6.05
N TRP A 82 4.94 -2.09 6.53
CA TRP A 82 6.13 -2.72 5.94
C TRP A 82 5.77 -3.93 5.07
N SER A 83 6.03 -3.82 3.77
CA SER A 83 5.94 -4.92 2.80
C SER A 83 7.34 -5.49 2.53
N GLY A 84 7.64 -6.63 3.13
CA GLY A 84 8.91 -7.34 2.96
C GLY A 84 9.13 -7.88 1.54
N GLY A 85 10.33 -8.38 1.27
CA GLY A 85 10.74 -8.88 -0.05
C GLY A 85 11.09 -7.75 -1.00
N THR A 86 12.37 -7.59 -1.30
CA THR A 86 12.90 -6.70 -2.34
C THR A 86 13.66 -7.53 -3.38
N ASP A 87 12.97 -8.54 -3.92
CA ASP A 87 13.51 -9.45 -4.93
C ASP A 87 13.90 -8.73 -6.23
N GLY A 88 14.92 -9.27 -6.91
CA GLY A 88 15.42 -8.71 -8.16
C GLY A 88 16.18 -7.39 -7.93
N VAL A 89 15.71 -6.32 -8.57
CA VAL A 89 16.34 -4.99 -8.51
C VAL A 89 15.69 -4.04 -7.52
N LEU A 90 14.62 -4.46 -6.82
CA LEU A 90 13.88 -3.57 -5.91
C LEU A 90 14.80 -3.04 -4.80
N SER A 91 14.74 -1.73 -4.56
CA SER A 91 15.50 -1.08 -3.49
C SER A 91 14.65 -0.95 -2.22
N PRO A 92 15.15 -1.34 -1.03
CA PRO A 92 14.52 -1.01 0.25
C PRO A 92 14.36 0.52 0.41
N HIS A 93 13.18 0.95 0.82
CA HIS A 93 12.84 2.37 0.97
C HIS A 93 11.57 2.54 1.80
N ALA A 94 11.31 3.77 2.24
CA ALA A 94 10.06 4.18 2.87
C ALA A 94 9.49 5.41 2.17
N THR A 95 8.17 5.46 1.99
CA THR A 95 7.43 6.69 1.69
C THR A 95 6.74 7.20 2.94
N VAL A 96 7.10 8.41 3.33
CA VAL A 96 6.62 9.10 4.53
C VAL A 96 5.55 10.11 4.11
N PHE A 97 4.41 10.09 4.79
CA PHE A 97 3.33 11.05 4.65
C PHE A 97 3.23 11.87 5.92
N ALA A 98 3.30 13.20 5.80
CA ALA A 98 3.16 14.12 6.92
C ALA A 98 2.24 15.28 6.57
N THR A 99 1.51 15.81 7.55
CA THR A 99 0.86 17.11 7.34
C THR A 99 1.88 18.23 7.31
N VAL A 100 1.50 19.33 6.69
CA VAL A 100 2.23 20.60 6.69
C VAL A 100 1.33 21.64 7.32
N ASP A 101 1.90 22.60 8.05
CA ASP A 101 1.14 23.72 8.61
C ASP A 101 0.34 24.41 7.49
N PRO A 102 -1.01 24.40 7.55
CA PRO A 102 -1.86 25.05 6.54
C PRO A 102 -1.56 26.55 6.37
N ALA A 103 -1.01 27.22 7.38
CA ALA A 103 -0.62 28.63 7.28
C ALA A 103 0.60 28.85 6.36
N SER A 104 1.39 27.82 6.11
CA SER A 104 2.60 27.89 5.27
C SER A 104 2.35 27.57 3.79
N VAL A 105 1.16 27.06 3.45
CA VAL A 105 0.83 26.60 2.10
C VAL A 105 -0.46 27.24 1.61
N PRO A 106 -0.44 28.01 0.50
CA PRO A 106 -1.66 28.56 -0.09
C PRO A 106 -2.64 27.45 -0.47
N ALA A 107 -3.91 27.62 -0.08
CA ALA A 107 -4.99 26.75 -0.54
C ALA A 107 -5.19 26.89 -2.07
N THR A 108 -5.59 25.81 -2.72
CA THR A 108 -5.93 25.80 -4.14
C THR A 108 -7.21 24.99 -4.38
N ASP A 109 -7.96 25.37 -5.42
CA ASP A 109 -9.12 24.59 -5.88
C ASP A 109 -8.72 23.38 -6.74
N GLU A 110 -7.42 23.24 -7.04
CA GLU A 110 -6.93 22.04 -7.70
C GLU A 110 -6.89 20.84 -6.74
N PRO A 111 -7.12 19.61 -7.24
CA PRO A 111 -6.99 18.40 -6.43
C PRO A 111 -5.54 18.21 -5.95
N ARG A 112 -5.36 18.00 -4.65
CA ARG A 112 -4.08 17.71 -3.99
C ARG A 112 -4.20 16.55 -3.03
N VAL A 113 -3.08 15.86 -2.80
CA VAL A 113 -3.02 14.69 -1.92
C VAL A 113 -3.61 15.02 -0.55
N SER A 114 -4.51 14.16 -0.11
CA SER A 114 -4.98 14.07 1.27
C SER A 114 -4.86 12.64 1.77
N VAL A 115 -4.60 12.49 3.07
CA VAL A 115 -4.38 11.20 3.73
C VAL A 115 -5.31 11.10 4.92
N GLY A 116 -6.00 9.98 5.03
CA GLY A 116 -6.81 9.63 6.20
C GLY A 116 -6.41 8.27 6.74
N VAL A 117 -6.33 8.19 8.07
CA VAL A 117 -5.91 6.99 8.79
C VAL A 117 -7.03 6.54 9.71
N ALA A 118 -7.34 5.24 9.70
CA ALA A 118 -8.27 4.65 10.64
C ALA A 118 -7.85 3.23 11.05
N MET A 119 -8.33 2.81 12.20
CA MET A 119 -8.29 1.44 12.66
C MET A 119 -9.69 0.82 12.53
N SER A 120 -9.79 -0.43 12.08
CA SER A 120 -11.05 -1.16 12.17
C SER A 120 -11.38 -1.56 13.61
N GLU A 121 -12.60 -2.06 13.82
CA GLU A 121 -12.87 -2.96 14.95
C GLU A 121 -11.93 -4.18 14.94
N VAL A 122 -11.81 -4.86 16.09
CA VAL A 122 -11.01 -6.10 16.21
C VAL A 122 -11.50 -7.13 15.19
N ILE A 123 -10.58 -7.64 14.38
CA ILE A 123 -10.79 -8.74 13.43
C ILE A 123 -10.38 -10.02 14.15
N ARG A 124 -11.36 -10.84 14.51
CA ARG A 124 -11.10 -12.13 15.16
C ARG A 124 -10.58 -13.14 14.15
N PRO A 125 -9.90 -14.21 14.60
CA PRO A 125 -9.40 -15.24 13.71
C PRO A 125 -10.54 -15.87 12.86
N GLU A 126 -11.71 -16.07 13.45
CA GLU A 126 -12.89 -16.56 12.76
C GLU A 126 -13.56 -15.54 11.82
N ASP A 127 -13.13 -14.28 11.79
CA ASP A 127 -13.64 -13.28 10.83
C ASP A 127 -12.85 -13.30 9.52
N ILE A 128 -11.58 -13.73 9.56
CA ILE A 128 -10.69 -13.74 8.39
C ILE A 128 -11.25 -14.66 7.31
N GLY A 129 -11.34 -14.17 6.07
CA GLY A 129 -11.94 -14.90 4.96
C GLY A 129 -13.47 -14.87 4.93
N ARG A 130 -14.12 -14.03 5.75
CA ARG A 130 -15.58 -14.02 5.91
C ARG A 130 -16.18 -12.60 5.81
N PRO A 131 -17.49 -12.47 5.54
CA PRO A 131 -18.16 -11.17 5.42
C PRO A 131 -17.98 -10.26 6.63
N ALA A 132 -17.86 -10.81 7.84
CA ALA A 132 -17.59 -10.02 9.05
C ALA A 132 -16.31 -9.16 8.95
N MET A 133 -15.24 -9.67 8.33
CA MET A 133 -14.03 -8.90 8.09
C MET A 133 -14.25 -7.85 6.98
N VAL A 134 -15.01 -8.18 5.93
CA VAL A 134 -15.39 -7.24 4.86
C VAL A 134 -16.09 -6.01 5.46
N ASP A 135 -17.08 -6.22 6.33
CA ASP A 135 -17.86 -5.14 6.96
C ASP A 135 -16.98 -4.24 7.85
N LYS A 136 -16.11 -4.86 8.67
CA LYS A 136 -15.19 -4.12 9.56
C LYS A 136 -14.19 -3.27 8.79
N VAL A 137 -13.62 -3.82 7.72
CA VAL A 137 -12.72 -3.08 6.83
C VAL A 137 -13.48 -1.97 6.12
N ALA A 138 -14.66 -2.25 5.59
CA ALA A 138 -15.46 -1.25 4.88
C ALA A 138 -15.81 -0.06 5.78
N ALA A 139 -16.17 -0.32 7.04
CA ALA A 139 -16.40 0.73 8.04
C ALA A 139 -15.15 1.58 8.29
N GLY A 140 -13.99 0.93 8.48
CA GLY A 140 -12.72 1.63 8.69
C GLY A 140 -12.28 2.48 7.48
N VAL A 141 -12.52 2.01 6.24
CA VAL A 141 -12.22 2.76 5.02
C VAL A 141 -13.09 4.01 4.92
N ARG A 142 -14.39 3.92 5.20
CA ARG A 142 -15.27 5.10 5.20
C ARG A 142 -14.86 6.13 6.25
N GLU A 143 -14.41 5.67 7.42
CA GLU A 143 -13.89 6.57 8.45
C GLU A 143 -12.58 7.24 8.03
N ALA A 144 -11.65 6.48 7.42
CA ALA A 144 -10.42 7.04 6.87
C ALA A 144 -10.72 8.07 5.75
N MET A 145 -11.68 7.81 4.86
CA MET A 145 -12.13 8.79 3.87
C MET A 145 -12.65 10.08 4.52
N ARG A 146 -13.49 9.96 5.56
CA ARG A 146 -14.01 11.09 6.32
C ARG A 146 -12.89 11.92 6.96
N ILE A 147 -11.88 11.26 7.53
CA ILE A 147 -10.70 11.92 8.11
C ILE A 147 -9.88 12.62 7.02
N ALA A 148 -9.71 11.99 5.86
CA ALA A 148 -9.06 12.58 4.69
C ALA A 148 -9.86 13.74 4.07
N GLY A 149 -11.11 13.96 4.46
CA GLY A 149 -11.99 14.95 3.83
C GLY A 149 -12.41 14.57 2.41
N ILE A 150 -12.40 13.28 2.07
CA ILE A 150 -12.81 12.77 0.76
C ILE A 150 -14.27 12.32 0.84
N GLU A 151 -15.15 12.98 0.09
CA GLU A 151 -16.58 12.67 0.04
C GLU A 151 -16.94 11.73 -1.11
N ASP A 152 -16.32 11.92 -2.28
CA ASP A 152 -16.53 11.09 -3.47
C ASP A 152 -15.50 9.95 -3.53
N PRO A 153 -15.92 8.66 -3.57
CA PRO A 153 -15.02 7.54 -3.76
C PRO A 153 -14.12 7.65 -5.00
N ALA A 154 -14.54 8.38 -6.05
CA ALA A 154 -13.73 8.59 -7.25
C ALA A 154 -12.45 9.40 -7.01
N ASP A 155 -12.40 10.17 -5.92
CA ASP A 155 -11.21 10.92 -5.50
C ASP A 155 -10.25 10.07 -4.63
N VAL A 156 -10.59 8.80 -4.32
CA VAL A 156 -9.70 7.82 -3.69
C VAL A 156 -8.86 7.12 -4.77
N HIS A 157 -7.54 7.08 -4.59
CA HIS A 157 -6.63 6.49 -5.58
C HIS A 157 -5.77 5.35 -5.02
N TYR A 158 -5.65 5.24 -3.70
CA TYR A 158 -4.86 4.20 -3.07
C TYR A 158 -5.34 3.96 -1.65
N VAL A 159 -5.62 2.70 -1.32
CA VAL A 159 -5.96 2.30 0.04
C VAL A 159 -4.97 1.23 0.48
N GLN A 160 -3.95 1.65 1.22
CA GLN A 160 -2.98 0.74 1.84
C GLN A 160 -3.55 0.21 3.15
N THR A 161 -3.44 -1.09 3.36
CA THR A 161 -3.84 -1.69 4.63
C THR A 161 -2.79 -2.63 5.20
N LYS A 162 -2.86 -2.82 6.52
CA LYS A 162 -2.19 -3.92 7.23
C LYS A 162 -3.23 -4.65 8.09
N THR A 163 -3.41 -5.95 7.86
CA THR A 163 -4.40 -6.78 8.59
C THR A 163 -3.77 -7.99 9.29
N PRO A 164 -4.45 -8.60 10.28
CA PRO A 164 -4.02 -9.87 10.86
C PRO A 164 -3.97 -11.00 9.82
N LEU A 165 -3.12 -11.99 10.09
CA LEU A 165 -3.19 -13.33 9.49
C LEU A 165 -3.44 -14.40 10.57
N LEU A 166 -3.65 -15.65 10.17
CA LEU A 166 -3.85 -16.77 11.10
C LEU A 166 -2.52 -17.41 11.50
N THR A 167 -2.13 -17.23 12.76
CA THR A 167 -1.06 -18.00 13.42
C THR A 167 -1.63 -19.24 14.10
N LEU A 168 -0.77 -20.21 14.43
CA LEU A 168 -1.17 -21.39 15.22
C LEU A 168 -1.88 -21.00 16.52
N ASP A 169 -1.40 -19.96 17.20
CA ASP A 169 -2.00 -19.47 18.44
C ASP A 169 -3.42 -18.94 18.21
N THR A 170 -3.62 -18.10 17.19
CA THR A 170 -4.94 -17.56 16.86
C THR A 170 -5.93 -18.62 16.36
N ILE A 171 -5.45 -19.65 15.65
CA ILE A 171 -6.24 -20.80 15.24
C ILE A 171 -6.71 -21.59 16.48
N ASN A 172 -5.81 -21.83 17.43
CA ASN A 172 -6.12 -22.55 18.66
C ASN A 172 -7.04 -21.73 19.59
N ASP A 173 -6.88 -20.41 19.65
CA ASP A 173 -7.81 -19.52 20.35
C ASP A 173 -9.24 -19.66 19.79
N ALA A 174 -9.41 -19.56 18.47
CA ALA A 174 -10.71 -19.75 17.83
C ALA A 174 -11.32 -21.11 18.18
N ARG A 175 -10.53 -22.19 18.07
CA ARG A 175 -10.96 -23.55 18.45
C ARG A 175 -11.38 -23.65 19.92
N SER A 176 -10.63 -23.04 20.82
CA SER A 176 -10.95 -23.04 22.27
C SER A 176 -12.29 -22.37 22.57
N ARG A 177 -12.71 -21.42 21.71
CA ARG A 177 -14.00 -20.73 21.76
C ARG A 177 -15.09 -21.43 20.93
N GLY A 178 -14.83 -22.64 20.40
CA GLY A 178 -15.77 -23.41 19.58
C GLY A 178 -16.00 -22.83 18.19
N ARG A 179 -15.03 -22.08 17.64
CA ARG A 179 -15.08 -21.47 16.31
C ARG A 179 -14.14 -22.19 15.35
N ASP A 180 -14.53 -22.22 14.09
CA ASP A 180 -13.70 -22.65 12.97
C ASP A 180 -13.05 -21.45 12.27
N VAL A 181 -12.00 -21.72 11.50
CA VAL A 181 -11.25 -20.75 10.69
C VAL A 181 -11.30 -21.15 9.22
N VAL A 182 -11.14 -20.19 8.32
CA VAL A 182 -11.19 -20.41 6.86
C VAL A 182 -10.08 -21.34 6.35
N THR A 183 -8.93 -21.38 7.04
CA THR A 183 -7.81 -22.26 6.75
C THR A 183 -6.94 -22.44 7.99
N GLU A 184 -6.22 -23.55 8.07
CA GLU A 184 -5.22 -23.81 9.12
C GLU A 184 -3.78 -23.61 8.63
N ASP A 185 -3.61 -23.20 7.36
CA ASP A 185 -2.33 -22.85 6.76
C ASP A 185 -2.07 -21.35 6.96
N THR A 186 -1.06 -21.04 7.78
CA THR A 186 -0.65 -19.66 8.09
C THR A 186 -0.27 -18.87 6.84
N LEU A 187 0.46 -19.47 5.88
CA LEU A 187 0.86 -18.76 4.66
C LEU A 187 -0.37 -18.47 3.80
N LYS A 188 -1.24 -19.45 3.59
CA LYS A 188 -2.49 -19.27 2.84
C LYS A 188 -3.42 -18.24 3.48
N SER A 189 -3.43 -18.15 4.81
CA SER A 189 -4.25 -17.18 5.53
C SER A 189 -3.86 -15.73 5.23
N MET A 190 -2.58 -15.48 4.89
CA MET A 190 -2.08 -14.16 4.48
C MET A 190 -2.81 -13.70 3.21
N ASP A 191 -2.89 -14.56 2.20
CA ASP A 191 -3.52 -14.25 0.93
C ASP A 191 -5.03 -14.07 1.08
N ILE A 192 -5.68 -14.91 1.90
CA ILE A 192 -7.11 -14.81 2.22
C ILE A 192 -7.40 -13.52 2.99
N SER A 193 -6.57 -13.14 3.97
CA SER A 193 -6.73 -11.89 4.72
C SER A 193 -6.61 -10.68 3.79
N ASN A 194 -5.59 -10.64 2.94
CA ASN A 194 -5.40 -9.56 1.96
C ASN A 194 -6.60 -9.46 1.01
N SER A 195 -7.07 -10.59 0.47
CA SER A 195 -8.17 -10.62 -0.48
C SER A 195 -9.51 -10.24 0.17
N THR A 196 -9.75 -10.64 1.42
CA THR A 196 -10.96 -10.25 2.17
C THR A 196 -10.96 -8.75 2.45
N THR A 197 -9.80 -8.21 2.82
CA THR A 197 -9.61 -6.77 3.05
C THR A 197 -9.88 -5.97 1.78
N ALA A 198 -9.38 -6.43 0.64
CA ALA A 198 -9.61 -5.79 -0.65
C ALA A 198 -11.09 -5.71 -1.03
N LEU A 199 -11.86 -6.76 -0.73
CA LEU A 199 -13.32 -6.73 -0.92
C LEU A 199 -14.00 -5.75 0.05
N GLY A 200 -13.51 -5.61 1.29
CA GLY A 200 -13.97 -4.58 2.21
C GLY A 200 -13.75 -3.16 1.67
N ILE A 201 -12.60 -2.91 1.05
CA ILE A 201 -12.30 -1.65 0.36
C ILE A 201 -13.26 -1.44 -0.82
N ALA A 202 -13.44 -2.46 -1.67
CA ALA A 202 -14.35 -2.39 -2.82
C ALA A 202 -15.79 -2.06 -2.39
N VAL A 203 -16.28 -2.66 -1.30
CA VAL A 203 -17.61 -2.37 -0.72
C VAL A 203 -17.68 -0.97 -0.12
N ALA A 204 -16.62 -0.48 0.51
CA ALA A 204 -16.58 0.88 1.06
C ALA A 204 -16.72 1.95 -0.03
N LEU A 205 -16.07 1.72 -1.17
CA LEU A 205 -16.00 2.63 -2.30
C LEU A 205 -17.13 2.43 -3.32
N GLY A 206 -18.03 1.46 -3.09
CA GLY A 206 -19.16 1.18 -3.99
C GLY A 206 -18.77 0.53 -5.31
N GLU A 207 -17.57 -0.07 -5.40
CA GLU A 207 -17.11 -0.79 -6.59
C GLU A 207 -17.84 -2.13 -6.78
N ILE A 208 -18.26 -2.75 -5.66
CA ILE A 208 -19.00 -4.01 -5.64
C ILE A 208 -20.09 -4.01 -4.56
N GLU A 209 -21.10 -4.86 -4.73
CA GLU A 209 -22.02 -5.24 -3.66
C GLU A 209 -21.33 -6.17 -2.64
N PRO A 210 -21.79 -6.19 -1.36
CA PRO A 210 -21.28 -7.09 -0.34
C PRO A 210 -21.27 -8.57 -0.79
N PRO A 211 -20.11 -9.24 -0.81
CA PRO A 211 -20.00 -10.62 -1.28
C PRO A 211 -20.44 -11.63 -0.22
N SER A 212 -20.97 -12.79 -0.66
CA SER A 212 -21.13 -13.95 0.23
C SER A 212 -19.77 -14.58 0.56
N ALA A 213 -19.72 -15.38 1.63
CA ALA A 213 -18.49 -16.02 2.08
C ALA A 213 -17.85 -16.92 1.01
N GLU A 214 -18.66 -17.57 0.18
CA GLU A 214 -18.20 -18.51 -0.86
C GLU A 214 -17.52 -17.81 -2.04
N ARG A 215 -17.71 -16.49 -2.20
CA ARG A 215 -17.08 -15.70 -3.27
C ARG A 215 -15.72 -15.13 -2.85
N ILE A 216 -15.48 -15.00 -1.54
CA ILE A 216 -14.22 -14.45 -1.00
C ILE A 216 -13.06 -15.39 -1.34
N HIS A 217 -11.99 -14.82 -1.91
CA HIS A 217 -10.80 -15.53 -2.39
C HIS A 217 -11.09 -16.56 -3.50
N ARG A 218 -12.23 -16.45 -4.18
CA ARG A 218 -12.65 -17.41 -5.23
C ARG A 218 -13.18 -16.75 -6.49
N ASP A 219 -14.09 -15.78 -6.36
CA ASP A 219 -14.68 -15.10 -7.52
C ASP A 219 -13.78 -13.94 -7.97
N LEU A 220 -12.88 -14.25 -8.90
CA LEU A 220 -11.87 -13.31 -9.39
C LEU A 220 -12.43 -12.18 -10.28
N SER A 221 -13.76 -12.17 -10.55
CA SER A 221 -14.41 -11.03 -11.18
C SER A 221 -14.63 -9.85 -10.22
N LEU A 222 -14.58 -10.11 -8.91
CA LEU A 222 -14.69 -9.09 -7.87
C LEU A 222 -13.31 -8.56 -7.53
N TYR A 223 -13.13 -7.25 -7.55
CA TYR A 223 -11.91 -6.61 -7.08
C TYR A 223 -12.14 -5.12 -6.80
N SER A 224 -11.22 -4.53 -6.03
CA SER A 224 -11.03 -3.08 -5.95
C SER A 224 -9.94 -2.64 -6.91
N SER A 225 -10.12 -1.49 -7.55
CA SER A 225 -9.14 -0.85 -8.44
C SER A 225 -8.06 -0.05 -7.69
N VAL A 226 -8.24 0.18 -6.38
CA VAL A 226 -7.34 1.02 -5.55
C VAL A 226 -6.82 0.33 -4.29
N ALA A 227 -7.30 -0.87 -3.96
CA ALA A 227 -6.84 -1.62 -2.80
C ALA A 227 -5.38 -2.10 -2.95
N SER A 228 -4.59 -1.93 -1.89
CA SER A 228 -3.29 -2.56 -1.72
C SER A 228 -3.18 -3.11 -0.31
N CYS A 229 -3.42 -4.41 -0.17
CA CYS A 229 -3.52 -5.06 1.12
C CYS A 229 -2.24 -5.82 1.45
N SER A 230 -1.81 -5.70 2.69
CA SER A 230 -0.76 -6.51 3.30
C SER A 230 -1.27 -7.07 4.61
N SER A 231 -0.71 -8.18 5.06
CA SER A 231 -0.99 -8.75 6.37
C SER A 231 0.29 -9.06 7.13
N GLY A 232 0.15 -9.20 8.45
CA GLY A 232 1.23 -9.43 9.39
C GLY A 232 0.72 -10.04 10.68
N VAL A 233 1.65 -10.45 11.54
CA VAL A 233 1.36 -11.10 12.83
C VAL A 233 1.17 -10.10 13.98
N GLU A 234 1.51 -8.83 13.73
CA GLU A 234 1.64 -7.78 14.74
C GLU A 234 0.33 -7.09 15.16
N LEU A 235 -0.81 -7.38 14.52
CA LEU A 235 -2.07 -6.64 14.71
C LEU A 235 -3.28 -7.56 14.85
N ASP A 236 -4.32 -7.10 15.53
CA ASP A 236 -5.65 -7.73 15.61
C ASP A 236 -6.76 -6.87 14.95
N ARG A 237 -6.35 -5.81 14.24
CA ARG A 237 -7.21 -4.84 13.55
C ARG A 237 -6.63 -4.52 12.18
N ALA A 238 -7.44 -3.98 11.28
CA ALA A 238 -6.95 -3.38 10.06
C ALA A 238 -6.43 -1.97 10.35
N GLN A 239 -5.14 -1.72 10.09
CA GLN A 239 -4.61 -0.38 9.86
C GLN A 239 -4.94 0.03 8.44
N ILE A 240 -5.58 1.18 8.27
CA ILE A 240 -6.08 1.66 6.97
C ILE A 240 -5.51 3.05 6.71
N VAL A 241 -4.86 3.20 5.56
CA VAL A 241 -4.35 4.48 5.05
C VAL A 241 -5.03 4.74 3.70
N VAL A 242 -6.01 5.63 3.69
CA VAL A 242 -6.66 6.12 2.47
C VAL A 242 -5.87 7.31 1.95
N VAL A 243 -5.48 7.24 0.67
CA VAL A 243 -4.80 8.31 -0.04
C VAL A 243 -5.62 8.66 -1.28
N GLY A 244 -5.97 9.93 -1.38
CA GLY A 244 -6.77 10.47 -2.48
C GLY A 244 -6.46 11.93 -2.70
N ASN A 245 -7.36 12.62 -3.40
CA ASN A 245 -7.23 14.05 -3.61
C ASN A 245 -8.41 14.81 -3.01
N VAL A 246 -8.16 16.00 -2.47
CA VAL A 246 -9.21 16.94 -2.09
C VAL A 246 -8.91 18.31 -2.68
N ARG A 247 -9.94 19.14 -2.83
CA ARG A 247 -9.84 20.54 -3.26
C ARG A 247 -9.93 21.47 -2.06
N GLY A 248 -9.48 22.71 -2.21
CA GLY A 248 -9.49 23.71 -1.14
C GLY A 248 -8.36 23.52 -0.12
N VAL A 249 -7.46 22.56 -0.35
CA VAL A 249 -6.22 22.38 0.40
C VAL A 249 -5.04 22.84 -0.44
N GLY A 250 -3.92 23.14 0.21
CA GLY A 250 -2.67 23.41 -0.46
C GLY A 250 -1.88 22.14 -0.78
N GLY A 251 -0.63 22.33 -1.18
CA GLY A 251 0.34 21.26 -1.35
C GLY A 251 0.80 21.13 -2.79
N ARG A 252 1.89 20.39 -2.97
CA ARG A 252 2.52 20.19 -4.30
C ARG A 252 2.25 18.82 -4.89
N TYR A 253 1.73 17.86 -4.12
CA TYR A 253 1.56 16.50 -4.59
C TYR A 253 0.14 16.22 -5.08
N ARG A 254 0.03 15.36 -6.09
CA ARG A 254 -1.23 14.77 -6.54
C ARG A 254 -1.06 13.26 -6.70
N ILE A 255 -2.09 12.50 -6.36
CA ILE A 255 -2.13 11.05 -6.57
C ILE A 255 -3.06 10.71 -7.72
N GLY A 256 -2.72 9.66 -8.47
CA GLY A 256 -3.59 9.03 -9.45
C GLY A 256 -3.43 7.52 -9.40
N HIS A 257 -4.30 6.81 -10.11
CA HIS A 257 -4.24 5.35 -10.16
C HIS A 257 -4.63 4.80 -11.53
N GLY A 258 -4.31 3.53 -11.72
CA GLY A 258 -4.74 2.66 -12.80
C GLY A 258 -4.69 1.20 -12.33
N VAL A 259 -4.81 0.27 -13.27
CA VAL A 259 -4.63 -1.16 -13.02
C VAL A 259 -3.67 -1.74 -14.04
N MET A 260 -2.81 -2.65 -13.58
CA MET A 260 -2.07 -3.55 -14.44
C MET A 260 -2.97 -4.76 -14.75
N ARG A 261 -3.18 -5.06 -16.04
CA ARG A 261 -3.99 -6.21 -16.48
C ARG A 261 -3.25 -7.54 -16.37
N ASP A 262 -1.93 -7.48 -16.48
CA ASP A 262 -1.03 -8.60 -16.25
C ASP A 262 0.31 -8.09 -15.72
N ALA A 263 1.19 -9.02 -15.34
CA ALA A 263 2.52 -8.72 -14.80
C ALA A 263 3.46 -7.94 -15.74
N LEU A 264 3.11 -7.77 -17.02
CA LEU A 264 3.92 -7.08 -18.03
C LEU A 264 3.26 -5.77 -18.51
N ASP A 265 2.18 -5.32 -17.87
CA ASP A 265 1.38 -4.17 -18.30
C ASP A 265 1.99 -2.83 -17.86
N ALA A 266 3.15 -2.48 -18.45
CA ALA A 266 3.81 -1.19 -18.22
C ALA A 266 2.90 0.02 -18.53
N ASP A 267 1.98 -0.12 -19.48
CA ASP A 267 0.99 0.91 -19.83
C ASP A 267 0.03 1.20 -18.67
N GLY A 268 -0.26 0.22 -17.81
CA GLY A 268 -1.03 0.41 -16.58
C GLY A 268 -0.32 1.36 -15.60
N ILE A 269 1.01 1.23 -15.48
CA ILE A 269 1.85 2.10 -14.64
C ILE A 269 1.89 3.52 -15.21
N TRP A 270 2.13 3.67 -16.51
CA TRP A 270 2.08 4.97 -17.18
C TRP A 270 0.71 5.64 -17.07
N SER A 271 -0.37 4.86 -17.15
CA SER A 271 -1.74 5.37 -16.98
C SER A 271 -1.97 5.94 -15.58
N ALA A 272 -1.44 5.29 -14.53
CA ALA A 272 -1.50 5.82 -13.17
C ALA A 272 -0.72 7.14 -13.03
N ILE A 273 0.46 7.25 -13.64
CA ILE A 273 1.28 8.47 -13.62
C ILE A 273 0.56 9.64 -14.34
N ARG A 274 -0.07 9.39 -15.49
CA ARG A 274 -0.90 10.38 -16.18
C ARG A 274 -2.12 10.78 -15.36
N SER A 275 -2.80 9.80 -14.76
CA SER A 275 -3.95 10.02 -13.87
C SER A 275 -3.58 10.91 -12.69
N ALA A 276 -2.33 10.83 -12.21
CA ALA A 276 -1.80 11.69 -11.16
C ALA A 276 -1.53 13.14 -11.62
N GLY A 277 -1.63 13.42 -12.93
CA GLY A 277 -1.58 14.77 -13.49
C GLY A 277 -0.27 15.15 -14.17
N LEU A 278 0.67 14.22 -14.38
CA LEU A 278 1.85 14.51 -15.19
C LEU A 278 1.51 14.50 -16.69
N PRO A 279 1.81 15.59 -17.43
CA PRO A 279 1.68 15.60 -18.88
C PRO A 279 2.81 14.77 -19.49
N LEU A 280 2.45 13.71 -20.20
CA LEU A 280 3.41 12.78 -20.82
C LEU A 280 3.12 12.63 -22.33
N PRO A 281 4.13 12.38 -23.18
CA PRO A 281 3.91 12.09 -24.60
C PRO A 281 3.20 10.74 -24.77
N ASP A 282 2.60 10.43 -25.92
CA ASP A 282 1.82 9.19 -26.12
C ASP A 282 2.60 7.90 -25.79
N ARG A 283 3.93 7.90 -25.96
CA ARG A 283 4.85 6.83 -25.59
C ARG A 283 5.90 7.36 -24.63
N PRO A 284 5.63 7.39 -23.32
CA PRO A 284 6.55 7.94 -22.35
C PRO A 284 7.83 7.11 -22.22
N HIS A 285 8.90 7.78 -21.85
CA HIS A 285 10.17 7.23 -21.40
C HIS A 285 10.41 7.68 -19.94
N PRO A 286 11.17 6.94 -19.10
CA PRO A 286 11.50 7.37 -17.75
C PRO A 286 12.05 8.81 -17.66
N ASP A 287 12.80 9.26 -18.66
CA ASP A 287 13.35 10.63 -18.71
C ASP A 287 12.25 11.71 -18.76
N ASP A 288 11.05 11.39 -19.25
CA ASP A 288 9.91 12.31 -19.28
C ASP A 288 9.34 12.60 -17.89
N LEU A 289 9.75 11.86 -16.86
CA LEU A 289 9.32 12.07 -15.48
C LEU A 289 9.99 13.29 -14.83
N ASP A 290 11.19 13.67 -15.30
CA ASP A 290 11.93 14.86 -14.85
C ASP A 290 12.02 15.02 -13.32
N GLY A 291 12.24 13.91 -12.60
CA GLY A 291 12.30 13.89 -11.13
C GLY A 291 10.98 14.17 -10.40
N ARG A 292 9.85 14.26 -11.12
CA ARG A 292 8.54 14.61 -10.56
C ARG A 292 7.73 13.42 -10.08
N LEU A 293 8.17 12.19 -10.34
CA LEU A 293 7.53 10.99 -9.78
C LEU A 293 8.10 10.72 -8.38
N VAL A 294 7.26 10.85 -7.35
CA VAL A 294 7.68 10.56 -5.96
C VAL A 294 7.81 9.05 -5.76
N ASN A 295 6.74 8.31 -6.04
CA ASN A 295 6.73 6.85 -5.99
C ASN A 295 5.56 6.26 -6.78
N VAL A 296 5.65 4.97 -7.08
CA VAL A 296 4.51 4.13 -7.48
C VAL A 296 4.28 3.03 -6.44
N PHE A 297 3.00 2.71 -6.23
CA PHE A 297 2.55 1.69 -5.29
C PHE A 297 1.67 0.70 -6.03
N LEU A 298 2.10 -0.55 -6.12
CA LEU A 298 1.39 -1.52 -6.94
C LEU A 298 1.36 -2.92 -6.35
N LYS A 299 0.34 -3.65 -6.78
CA LYS A 299 0.13 -5.06 -6.48
C LYS A 299 0.52 -5.92 -7.67
N CYS A 300 0.87 -7.17 -7.41
CA CYS A 300 1.09 -8.18 -8.43
C CYS A 300 0.78 -9.58 -7.90
N GLU A 301 0.44 -10.48 -8.81
CA GLU A 301 0.31 -11.90 -8.51
C GLU A 301 0.61 -12.79 -9.71
N ALA A 302 0.91 -14.07 -9.45
CA ALA A 302 0.98 -15.05 -10.51
C ALA A 302 -0.45 -15.38 -10.96
N ASP A 303 -0.72 -15.25 -12.26
CA ASP A 303 -2.02 -15.58 -12.84
C ASP A 303 -2.36 -17.07 -12.56
N PRO A 304 -3.54 -17.39 -12.00
CA PRO A 304 -3.95 -18.75 -11.66
C PRO A 304 -4.10 -19.67 -12.88
N SER A 305 -4.17 -19.13 -14.10
CA SER A 305 -4.09 -19.92 -15.34
C SER A 305 -2.68 -20.48 -15.61
N GLY A 306 -1.66 -20.04 -14.86
CA GLY A 306 -0.27 -20.42 -15.05
C GLY A 306 0.35 -19.82 -16.32
N SER A 307 -0.27 -18.78 -16.89
CA SER A 307 0.14 -18.17 -18.16
C SER A 307 0.10 -16.65 -18.14
N VAL A 308 1.00 -16.01 -18.90
CA VAL A 308 0.94 -14.57 -19.18
C VAL A 308 0.93 -14.38 -20.69
N ARG A 309 -0.07 -13.68 -21.24
CA ARG A 309 -0.25 -13.44 -22.69
C ARG A 309 -0.14 -14.72 -23.54
N GLY A 310 -0.78 -15.80 -23.06
CA GLY A 310 -0.80 -17.10 -23.74
C GLY A 310 0.50 -17.91 -23.64
N ARG A 311 1.46 -17.50 -22.80
CA ARG A 311 2.70 -18.23 -22.54
C ARG A 311 2.70 -18.83 -21.15
N ARG A 312 2.80 -20.16 -21.09
CA ARG A 312 2.95 -20.92 -19.84
C ARG A 312 4.22 -20.49 -19.09
N ASN A 313 4.12 -20.33 -17.78
CA ASN A 313 5.25 -20.22 -16.86
C ASN A 313 5.17 -21.32 -15.78
N ILE A 314 6.09 -21.32 -14.81
CA ILE A 314 6.16 -22.36 -13.76
C ILE A 314 5.96 -21.81 -12.35
N MET A 315 5.64 -20.52 -12.18
CA MET A 315 5.66 -19.86 -10.86
C MET A 315 4.83 -20.62 -9.82
N LEU A 316 3.64 -21.09 -10.20
CA LEU A 316 2.73 -21.81 -9.30
C LEU A 316 3.12 -23.27 -9.02
N ASP A 317 3.95 -23.88 -9.87
CA ASP A 317 4.43 -25.26 -9.72
C ASP A 317 5.86 -25.31 -9.13
N ASP A 318 6.48 -24.14 -8.89
CA ASP A 318 7.83 -24.03 -8.35
C ASP A 318 7.83 -24.30 -6.84
N SER A 319 8.45 -25.41 -6.46
CA SER A 319 8.54 -25.84 -5.06
C SER A 319 9.73 -25.24 -4.32
N ASP A 320 10.66 -24.59 -5.03
CA ASP A 320 11.90 -24.06 -4.46
C ASP A 320 11.74 -22.57 -4.12
N VAL A 321 11.23 -21.79 -5.07
CA VAL A 321 11.03 -20.35 -4.92
C VAL A 321 9.56 -20.02 -5.06
N HIS A 322 8.91 -19.72 -3.94
CA HIS A 322 7.49 -19.37 -3.91
C HIS A 322 7.16 -18.28 -4.94
N TRP A 323 6.05 -18.42 -5.68
CA TRP A 323 5.62 -17.52 -6.74
C TRP A 323 5.58 -16.04 -6.31
N HIS A 324 5.29 -15.76 -5.04
CA HIS A 324 5.42 -14.43 -4.42
C HIS A 324 6.76 -13.76 -4.76
N ARG A 325 7.88 -14.45 -4.58
CA ARG A 325 9.20 -13.87 -4.81
C ARG A 325 9.47 -13.68 -6.30
N GLN A 326 9.10 -14.67 -7.11
CA GLN A 326 9.28 -14.63 -8.56
C GLN A 326 8.51 -13.46 -9.21
N ILE A 327 7.21 -13.34 -8.91
CA ILE A 327 6.37 -12.31 -9.51
C ILE A 327 6.76 -10.91 -9.03
N LYS A 328 7.17 -10.79 -7.76
CA LYS A 328 7.69 -9.53 -7.21
C LYS A 328 8.94 -9.06 -7.94
N ALA A 329 9.88 -9.96 -8.20
CA ALA A 329 11.08 -9.65 -8.98
C ALA A 329 10.73 -9.21 -10.41
N CYS A 330 9.82 -9.96 -11.07
CA CYS A 330 9.36 -9.67 -12.43
C CYS A 330 8.72 -8.27 -12.53
N VAL A 331 7.69 -8.01 -11.72
CA VAL A 331 6.97 -6.74 -11.75
C VAL A 331 7.82 -5.60 -11.20
N GLY A 332 8.73 -5.88 -10.25
CA GLY A 332 9.75 -4.92 -9.81
C GLY A 332 10.63 -4.44 -10.96
N GLY A 333 11.09 -5.35 -11.83
CA GLY A 333 11.82 -4.98 -13.05
C GLY A 333 10.98 -4.16 -14.03
N VAL A 334 9.72 -4.56 -14.27
CA VAL A 334 8.79 -3.80 -15.14
C VAL A 334 8.57 -2.38 -14.61
N ALA A 335 8.29 -2.24 -13.32
CA ALA A 335 8.06 -0.94 -12.69
C ALA A 335 9.32 -0.07 -12.66
N ALA A 336 10.48 -0.64 -12.30
CA ALA A 336 11.76 0.08 -12.34
C ALA A 336 12.11 0.56 -13.75
N SER A 337 11.76 -0.22 -14.79
CA SER A 337 11.98 0.17 -16.19
C SER A 337 11.08 1.32 -16.66
N VAL A 338 9.92 1.52 -16.03
CA VAL A 338 9.00 2.64 -16.28
C VAL A 338 9.42 3.88 -15.49
N THR A 339 9.79 3.69 -14.23
CA THR A 339 10.11 4.80 -13.32
C THR A 339 11.55 5.30 -13.45
N GLY A 340 12.45 4.50 -14.01
CA GLY A 340 13.89 4.77 -14.01
C GLY A 340 14.54 4.60 -12.64
N ASP A 341 13.79 4.14 -11.63
CA ASP A 341 14.21 4.07 -10.23
C ASP A 341 13.80 2.71 -9.62
N PRO A 342 14.74 1.93 -9.05
CA PRO A 342 14.41 0.66 -8.39
C PRO A 342 13.66 0.81 -7.05
N ALA A 343 13.63 2.01 -6.45
CA ALA A 343 12.88 2.29 -5.23
C ALA A 343 11.39 2.51 -5.53
N VAL A 344 10.71 1.41 -5.86
CA VAL A 344 9.26 1.35 -6.15
C VAL A 344 8.55 0.37 -5.22
N PHE A 345 7.34 0.73 -4.77
CA PHE A 345 6.60 -0.12 -3.84
C PHE A 345 5.85 -1.22 -4.62
N VAL A 346 6.42 -2.42 -4.61
CA VAL A 346 5.79 -3.62 -5.20
C VAL A 346 5.41 -4.61 -4.10
N SER A 347 4.13 -4.95 -4.02
CA SER A 347 3.58 -5.89 -3.05
C SER A 347 2.84 -7.04 -3.76
N VAL A 348 2.83 -8.22 -3.16
CA VAL A 348 2.31 -9.48 -3.75
C VAL A 348 1.03 -9.93 -3.06
N ALA A 349 0.43 -11.03 -3.52
CA ALA A 349 -0.86 -11.56 -3.07
C ALA A 349 -2.00 -10.58 -3.40
N ALA A 350 -2.31 -10.49 -4.70
CA ALA A 350 -3.16 -9.45 -5.29
C ALA A 350 -4.60 -9.91 -5.57
N VAL A 351 -5.03 -11.07 -5.09
CA VAL A 351 -6.42 -11.53 -5.24
C VAL A 351 -7.37 -10.43 -4.76
N HIS A 352 -8.35 -10.08 -5.62
CA HIS A 352 -9.31 -8.98 -5.45
C HIS A 352 -8.71 -7.55 -5.42
N GLN A 353 -7.47 -7.37 -5.83
CA GLN A 353 -6.75 -6.07 -5.87
C GLN A 353 -6.32 -5.78 -7.31
N GLY A 354 -7.28 -5.43 -8.16
CA GLY A 354 -7.15 -5.45 -9.62
C GLY A 354 -7.61 -6.78 -10.24
N PRO A 355 -7.52 -6.90 -11.57
CA PRO A 355 -7.89 -8.12 -12.27
C PRO A 355 -6.92 -9.28 -11.94
N SER A 356 -7.41 -10.51 -12.04
CA SER A 356 -6.61 -11.74 -11.87
C SER A 356 -5.33 -11.72 -12.70
N GLY A 357 -4.19 -12.04 -12.08
CA GLY A 357 -2.87 -12.02 -12.72
C GLY A 357 -2.26 -10.62 -12.93
N GLY A 358 -3.01 -9.58 -12.56
CA GLY A 358 -2.62 -8.18 -12.61
C GLY A 358 -2.44 -7.58 -11.22
N GLY A 359 -2.84 -6.32 -11.08
CA GLY A 359 -2.78 -5.60 -9.81
C GLY A 359 -3.19 -4.14 -9.91
N THR A 360 -3.57 -3.54 -8.79
CA THR A 360 -3.71 -2.07 -8.69
C THR A 360 -2.35 -1.38 -8.85
N VAL A 361 -2.34 -0.15 -9.35
CA VAL A 361 -1.15 0.72 -9.38
C VAL A 361 -1.56 2.17 -9.12
N ALA A 362 -0.95 2.80 -8.13
CA ALA A 362 -1.07 4.22 -7.83
C ALA A 362 0.27 4.93 -8.04
N ALA A 363 0.21 6.21 -8.40
CA ALA A 363 1.38 7.06 -8.57
C ALA A 363 1.16 8.39 -7.84
N ILE A 364 2.17 8.83 -7.08
CA ILE A 364 2.21 10.16 -6.47
C ILE A 364 3.23 10.99 -7.24
N VAL A 365 2.81 12.15 -7.69
CA VAL A 365 3.64 13.06 -8.48
C VAL A 365 3.72 14.43 -7.84
N ASP A 366 4.83 15.10 -8.10
CA ASP A 366 5.10 16.47 -7.73
C ASP A 366 4.67 17.42 -8.85
N LEU A 367 3.70 18.28 -8.53
CA LEU A 367 3.16 19.27 -9.45
C LEU A 367 3.86 20.62 -9.37
N SER A 368 4.92 20.75 -8.57
CA SER A 368 5.76 21.95 -8.60
C SER A 368 6.31 22.16 -10.02
N PRO A 369 6.40 23.42 -10.48
CA PRO A 369 7.14 23.70 -11.70
C PRO A 369 8.54 23.11 -11.57
N GLY A 370 8.96 22.28 -12.52
CA GLY A 370 10.31 21.73 -12.52
C GLY A 370 11.31 22.88 -12.49
N ASP A 371 12.38 22.75 -11.69
CA ASP A 371 13.53 23.62 -11.83
C ASP A 371 14.08 23.39 -13.24
N THR A 372 13.77 24.29 -14.18
CA THR A 372 14.47 24.36 -15.46
C THR A 372 15.87 24.93 -15.19
N ALA A 373 16.70 24.13 -14.53
CA ALA A 373 18.12 24.40 -14.31
C ALA A 373 18.86 23.13 -14.75
N GLY A 374 19.06 23.04 -16.08
CA GLY A 374 20.06 22.16 -16.67
C GLY A 374 21.48 22.73 -16.55
#